data_AF-A0A0A7EKV7-F1
#
_entry.id   AF-A0A0A7EKV7-F1
#
_cell.length_a   1.000
_cell.length_b   1.000
_cell.length_c   1.000
_cell.angle_alpha   90.00
_cell.angle_beta   90.00
_cell.angle_gamma   90.00
#
_symmetry.space_group_name_H-M   'P 1'
#
loop_
_entity.id
_entity.type
_entity.pdbx_description
1 polymer ?
#
loop_
_entity_poly.entity_id
_entity_poly.type
_entity_poly.pdbx_seq_one_letter_code
_entity_poly.pdbx_strand_id
1 'polypeptide(L)'
;MKRSPGQKRKLIVQGISLFVFLIITYFASQYYGKIHNDSLAWTKNSYSVLGTVIGLNSEEEEYRNRKGRKRTETLYYLQYRVEIDGESYEEFSEITHSLYNSLAVEDSVDVIVSQSGDYFDLKANVDEAKASNNLLGYAVKVGIFTAPACLFLYYILSIIFVREAANALPEGFYNNNSWLDIDDFYLIWLADNQLISVKFDKNEVSKVQNAYQKQSTLDEIISLIKKPKVITIPLDEITEVTSKHNSDVLSISVGDADHSIEFLNQAVKHHALDQIKTLLPQHLIHTTNKKSRFMAVLPWLVVAGICAGIMFFLGKSILSTLLALFVIVKVLPKLIARLISPTVVQTWQVPEVSS
;
A
#
# COMPACT_ATOMS: atom_id res chain seq x y z
N MET A 1 -3.04 -20.54 16.67
CA MET A 1 -2.09 -19.41 16.80
C MET A 1 -2.90 -18.13 17.00
N LYS A 2 -2.73 -17.45 18.14
CA LYS A 2 -3.41 -16.17 18.40
C LYS A 2 -2.81 -15.10 17.49
N ARG A 3 -3.65 -14.33 16.80
CA ARG A 3 -3.20 -13.21 15.93
C ARG A 3 -3.06 -11.93 16.75
N SER A 4 -2.02 -11.14 16.49
CA SER A 4 -1.89 -9.82 17.13
C SER A 4 -3.02 -8.89 16.66
N PRO A 5 -3.35 -7.85 17.43
CA PRO A 5 -4.24 -6.79 16.99
C PRO A 5 -3.81 -6.19 15.64
N GLY A 6 -2.51 -5.95 15.41
CA GLY A 6 -1.98 -5.50 14.12
C GLY A 6 -2.31 -6.47 12.97
N GLN A 7 -2.08 -7.77 13.16
CA GLN A 7 -2.43 -8.80 12.18
C GLN A 7 -3.94 -8.84 11.88
N LYS A 8 -4.81 -8.71 12.89
CA LYS A 8 -6.27 -8.68 12.71
C LYS A 8 -6.70 -7.44 11.91
N ARG A 9 -6.18 -6.26 12.27
CA ARG A 9 -6.49 -5.00 11.57
C ARG A 9 -6.00 -5.01 10.14
N LYS A 10 -4.82 -5.59 9.87
CA LYS A 10 -4.30 -5.77 8.52
C LYS A 10 -5.26 -6.56 7.64
N LEU A 11 -5.82 -7.65 8.16
CA LEU A 11 -6.82 -8.44 7.43
C LEU A 11 -8.11 -7.66 7.18
N ILE A 12 -8.56 -6.86 8.15
CA ILE A 12 -9.73 -5.99 7.98
C ILE A 12 -9.45 -4.95 6.87
N VAL A 13 -8.29 -4.29 6.92
CA VAL A 13 -7.88 -3.32 5.89
C VAL A 13 -7.78 -3.98 4.51
N GLN A 14 -7.19 -5.18 4.42
CA GLN A 14 -7.15 -5.96 3.17
C GLN A 14 -8.55 -6.27 2.65
N GLY A 15 -9.46 -6.71 3.53
CA GLY A 15 -10.85 -6.99 3.18
C GLY A 15 -11.60 -5.74 2.68
N ILE A 16 -11.46 -4.62 3.38
CA ILE A 16 -12.06 -3.34 2.97
C ILE A 16 -11.49 -2.88 1.62
N SER A 17 -10.16 -2.93 1.43
CA SER A 17 -9.54 -2.52 0.17
C SER A 17 -9.96 -3.41 -1.00
N LEU A 18 -10.08 -4.72 -0.78
CA LEU A 18 -10.59 -5.65 -1.79
C LEU A 18 -12.06 -5.35 -2.13
N PHE A 19 -12.89 -5.11 -1.11
CA PHE A 19 -14.29 -4.77 -1.30
C PHE A 19 -14.47 -3.46 -2.09
N VAL A 20 -13.70 -2.42 -1.73
CA VAL A 20 -13.67 -1.15 -2.45
C VAL A 20 -13.21 -1.35 -3.89
N PHE A 21 -12.19 -2.17 -4.12
CA PHE A 21 -11.73 -2.52 -5.48
C PHE A 21 -12.85 -3.14 -6.31
N LEU A 22 -13.55 -4.14 -5.77
CA LEU A 22 -14.65 -4.81 -6.48
C LEU A 22 -15.77 -3.82 -6.82
N ILE A 23 -16.15 -2.94 -5.88
CA ILE A 23 -17.18 -1.93 -6.11
C ILE A 23 -16.76 -0.94 -7.20
N ILE A 24 -15.58 -0.34 -7.07
CA ILE A 24 -15.10 0.68 -8.02
C ILE A 24 -14.97 0.06 -9.41
N THR A 25 -14.37 -1.13 -9.51
CA THR A 25 -14.24 -1.83 -10.80
C THR A 25 -15.61 -2.14 -11.39
N TYR A 26 -16.58 -2.61 -10.60
CA TYR A 26 -17.93 -2.88 -11.10
C TYR A 26 -18.58 -1.61 -11.69
N PHE A 27 -18.63 -0.51 -10.93
CA PHE A 27 -19.26 0.73 -11.40
C PHE A 27 -18.53 1.35 -12.59
N ALA A 28 -17.20 1.37 -12.57
CA ALA A 28 -16.42 1.88 -13.68
C ALA A 28 -16.54 0.98 -14.93
N SER A 29 -16.72 -0.33 -14.77
CA SER A 29 -17.01 -1.24 -15.90
C SER A 29 -18.38 -0.99 -16.52
N GLN A 30 -19.40 -0.76 -15.68
CA GLN A 30 -20.74 -0.39 -16.16
C GLN A 30 -20.71 0.93 -16.90
N TYR A 31 -20.00 1.93 -16.37
CA TYR A 31 -19.84 3.23 -17.02
C TYR A 31 -19.09 3.13 -18.35
N TYR A 32 -17.97 2.40 -18.38
CA TYR A 32 -17.22 2.17 -19.62
C TYR A 32 -18.05 1.40 -20.65
N GLY A 33 -18.78 0.37 -20.21
CA GLY A 33 -19.68 -0.39 -21.07
C GLY A 33 -20.82 0.45 -21.63
N LYS A 34 -21.35 1.41 -20.86
CA LYS A 34 -22.32 2.38 -21.38
C LYS A 34 -21.71 3.23 -22.50
N ILE A 35 -20.52 3.80 -22.28
CA ILE A 35 -19.82 4.59 -23.30
C ILE A 35 -19.58 3.77 -24.58
N HIS A 36 -19.12 2.53 -24.45
CA HIS A 36 -18.87 1.64 -25.60
C HIS A 36 -20.16 1.27 -26.34
N ASN A 37 -21.26 1.05 -25.62
CA ASN A 37 -22.57 0.81 -26.23
C ASN A 37 -23.10 2.04 -26.94
N ASP A 38 -22.93 3.22 -26.34
CA ASP A 38 -23.34 4.49 -26.92
C ASP A 38 -22.53 4.78 -28.20
N SER A 39 -21.23 4.45 -28.25
CA SER A 39 -20.43 4.57 -29.48
C SER A 39 -20.85 3.62 -30.60
N LEU A 40 -21.53 2.51 -30.28
CA LEU A 40 -22.06 1.55 -31.27
C LEU A 40 -23.55 1.77 -31.56
N ALA A 41 -24.18 2.80 -31.01
CA ALA A 41 -25.62 3.03 -31.15
C ALA A 41 -26.05 3.21 -32.62
N TRP A 42 -25.18 3.78 -33.46
CA TRP A 42 -25.42 3.96 -34.90
C TRP A 42 -25.62 2.64 -35.66
N THR A 43 -25.08 1.52 -35.15
CA THR A 43 -25.16 0.18 -35.76
C THR A 43 -26.52 -0.52 -35.55
N LYS A 44 -27.46 0.10 -34.81
CA LYS A 44 -28.81 -0.45 -34.61
C LYS A 44 -29.73 -0.20 -35.80
N ASN A 45 -29.56 0.95 -36.44
CA ASN A 45 -30.30 1.36 -37.63
C ASN A 45 -29.28 1.52 -38.77
N SER A 46 -28.71 0.40 -39.19
CA SER A 46 -27.68 0.37 -40.23
C SER A 46 -28.02 -0.66 -41.29
N TYR A 47 -27.43 -0.51 -42.48
CA TYR A 47 -27.53 -1.46 -43.58
C TYR A 47 -26.13 -1.89 -44.03
N SER A 48 -26.05 -3.01 -44.75
CA SER A 48 -24.78 -3.56 -45.24
C SER A 48 -24.62 -3.19 -46.71
N VAL A 49 -23.43 -2.72 -47.08
CA VAL A 49 -23.02 -2.43 -48.45
C VAL A 49 -21.70 -3.16 -48.73
N LEU A 50 -21.47 -3.52 -49.99
CA LEU A 50 -20.17 -4.03 -50.42
C LEU A 50 -19.27 -2.84 -50.77
N GLY A 51 -18.16 -2.72 -50.06
CA GLY A 51 -17.04 -1.86 -50.45
C GLY A 51 -16.04 -2.63 -51.32
N THR A 52 -15.23 -1.91 -52.08
CA THR A 52 -14.15 -2.47 -52.90
C THR A 52 -12.81 -2.17 -52.25
N VAL A 53 -11.96 -3.19 -52.08
CA VAL A 53 -10.60 -3.01 -51.60
C VAL A 53 -9.79 -2.24 -52.64
N ILE A 54 -9.24 -1.09 -52.23
CA ILE A 54 -8.39 -0.25 -53.09
C ILE A 54 -6.92 -0.29 -52.70
N GLY A 55 -6.61 -0.73 -51.48
CA GLY A 55 -5.23 -0.85 -51.01
C GLY A 55 -5.09 -1.68 -49.73
N LEU A 56 -3.93 -2.31 -49.57
CA LEU A 56 -3.55 -3.09 -48.40
C LEU A 56 -2.17 -2.61 -47.96
N ASN A 57 -2.07 -2.03 -46.77
CA ASN A 57 -0.83 -1.48 -46.23
C ASN A 57 -0.46 -2.16 -44.91
N SER A 58 0.83 -2.23 -44.62
CA SER A 58 1.33 -2.67 -43.30
C SER A 58 2.39 -1.72 -42.81
N GLU A 59 2.35 -1.39 -41.53
CA GLU A 59 3.32 -0.50 -40.88
C GLU A 59 3.97 -1.22 -39.69
N GLU A 60 5.28 -1.05 -39.49
CA GLU A 60 5.95 -1.55 -38.30
C GLU A 60 6.01 -0.44 -37.23
N GLU A 61 5.33 -0.63 -36.11
CA GLU A 61 5.39 0.26 -34.96
C GLU A 61 6.44 -0.24 -33.94
N GLU A 62 7.36 0.64 -33.55
CA GLU A 62 8.31 0.36 -32.46
C GLU A 62 7.72 0.77 -31.11
N TYR A 63 7.62 -0.18 -30.18
CA TYR A 63 7.26 0.09 -28.79
C TYR A 63 8.26 -0.48 -27.79
N ARG A 64 8.22 0.02 -26.55
CA ARG A 64 9.01 -0.52 -25.44
C ARG A 64 8.12 -1.30 -24.50
N ASN A 65 8.52 -2.54 -24.21
CA ASN A 65 7.79 -3.35 -23.23
C ASN A 65 8.00 -2.85 -21.79
N ARG A 66 7.25 -3.40 -20.82
CA ARG A 66 7.40 -3.09 -19.37
C ARG A 66 8.82 -3.26 -18.80
N LYS A 67 9.72 -3.95 -19.50
CA LYS A 67 11.15 -4.13 -19.13
C LYS A 67 12.09 -3.21 -19.92
N GLY A 68 11.55 -2.23 -20.67
CA GLY A 68 12.29 -1.26 -21.46
C GLY A 68 12.92 -1.81 -22.74
N ARG A 69 12.67 -3.07 -23.11
CA ARG A 69 13.20 -3.67 -24.36
C ARG A 69 12.38 -3.19 -25.55
N LYS A 70 13.06 -2.80 -26.62
CA LYS A 70 12.44 -2.51 -27.91
C LYS A 70 11.76 -3.77 -28.46
N ARG A 71 10.54 -3.60 -28.96
CA ARG A 71 9.74 -4.59 -29.68
C ARG A 71 9.14 -3.88 -30.90
N THR A 72 8.93 -4.65 -31.95
CA THR A 72 8.20 -4.21 -33.14
C THR A 72 6.88 -4.97 -33.18
N GLU A 73 5.83 -4.27 -33.59
CA GLU A 73 4.51 -4.84 -33.92
C GLU A 73 4.15 -4.38 -35.32
N THR A 74 3.68 -5.31 -36.16
CA THR A 74 3.24 -4.99 -37.51
C THR A 74 1.73 -4.75 -37.46
N LEU A 75 1.32 -3.52 -37.76
CA LEU A 75 -0.07 -3.12 -37.92
C LEU A 75 -0.47 -3.31 -39.37
N TYR A 76 -1.68 -3.83 -39.60
CA TYR A 76 -2.20 -4.11 -40.94
C TYR A 76 -3.42 -3.24 -41.19
N TYR A 77 -3.48 -2.66 -42.38
CA TYR A 77 -4.52 -1.71 -42.74
C TYR A 77 -5.13 -2.03 -44.09
N LEU A 78 -6.42 -1.79 -44.17
CA LEU A 78 -7.23 -1.89 -45.37
C LEU A 78 -7.69 -0.50 -45.78
N GLN A 79 -7.43 -0.15 -47.04
CA GLN A 79 -8.06 0.99 -47.70
C GLN A 79 -9.18 0.46 -48.61
N TYR A 80 -10.40 0.96 -48.42
CA TYR A 80 -11.57 0.52 -49.18
C TYR A 80 -12.39 1.72 -49.66
N ARG A 81 -13.09 1.52 -50.79
CA ARG A 81 -14.04 2.48 -51.34
C ARG A 81 -15.46 1.93 -51.17
N VAL A 82 -16.38 2.75 -50.69
CA VAL A 82 -17.80 2.40 -50.55
C VAL A 82 -18.66 3.46 -51.23
N GLU A 83 -19.74 3.03 -51.88
CA GLU A 83 -20.71 3.93 -52.50
C GLU A 83 -21.93 4.07 -51.58
N ILE A 84 -22.22 5.30 -51.14
CA ILE A 84 -23.32 5.64 -50.23
C ILE A 84 -24.11 6.76 -50.90
N ASP A 85 -25.40 6.52 -51.17
CA ASP A 85 -26.31 7.49 -51.81
C ASP A 85 -25.80 8.09 -53.15
N GLY A 86 -25.00 7.32 -53.91
CA GLY A 86 -24.43 7.73 -55.19
C GLY A 86 -23.11 8.52 -55.10
N GLU A 87 -22.58 8.69 -53.88
CA GLU A 87 -21.27 9.28 -53.63
C GLU A 87 -20.26 8.20 -53.20
N SER A 88 -19.03 8.29 -53.70
CA SER A 88 -17.94 7.37 -53.34
C SER A 88 -17.12 7.93 -52.18
N TYR A 89 -17.00 7.15 -51.12
CA TYR A 89 -16.19 7.44 -49.94
C TYR A 89 -15.01 6.48 -49.91
N GLU A 90 -13.82 7.00 -49.62
CA GLU A 90 -12.62 6.19 -49.39
C GLU A 90 -12.25 6.28 -47.93
N GLU A 91 -12.08 5.12 -47.30
CA GLU A 91 -11.70 5.04 -45.89
C GLU A 91 -10.54 4.08 -45.65
N PHE A 92 -9.94 4.25 -44.48
CA PHE A 92 -8.80 3.48 -44.01
C PHE A 92 -9.13 2.86 -42.66
N SER A 93 -8.92 1.56 -42.51
CA SER A 93 -9.22 0.85 -41.27
C SER A 93 -8.14 -0.16 -40.93
N GLU A 94 -7.79 -0.24 -39.65
CA GLU A 94 -6.95 -1.29 -39.12
C GLU A 94 -7.70 -2.63 -39.19
N ILE A 95 -7.00 -3.69 -39.59
CA ILE A 95 -7.54 -5.03 -39.75
C ILE A 95 -6.58 -6.07 -39.16
N THR A 96 -7.11 -7.26 -38.88
CA THR A 96 -6.28 -8.37 -38.39
C THR A 96 -5.36 -8.93 -39.48
N HIS A 97 -4.21 -9.47 -39.09
CA HIS A 97 -3.27 -10.14 -40.01
C HIS A 97 -3.95 -11.26 -40.84
N SER A 98 -4.89 -12.00 -40.24
CA SER A 98 -5.65 -13.03 -40.97
C SER A 98 -6.53 -12.45 -42.06
N LEU A 99 -7.21 -11.34 -41.76
CA LEU A 99 -8.07 -10.66 -42.75
C LEU A 99 -7.20 -10.06 -43.86
N TYR A 100 -6.06 -9.47 -43.51
CA TYR A 100 -5.10 -8.88 -44.46
C TYR A 100 -4.62 -9.90 -45.49
N ASN A 101 -4.22 -11.10 -45.05
CA ASN A 101 -3.75 -12.15 -45.95
C ASN A 101 -4.85 -12.82 -46.79
N SER A 102 -6.13 -12.61 -46.41
CA SER A 102 -7.27 -13.20 -47.11
C SER A 102 -7.86 -12.30 -48.19
N LEU A 103 -7.41 -11.03 -48.26
CA LEU A 103 -7.92 -10.02 -49.18
C LEU A 103 -6.90 -9.68 -50.26
N ALA A 104 -7.39 -9.33 -51.43
CA ALA A 104 -6.67 -8.75 -52.54
C ALA A 104 -7.30 -7.41 -52.96
N VAL A 105 -6.55 -6.60 -53.71
CA VAL A 105 -7.10 -5.39 -54.34
C VAL A 105 -8.22 -5.81 -55.31
N GLU A 106 -9.28 -5.01 -55.37
CA GLU A 106 -10.54 -5.26 -56.07
C GLU A 106 -11.48 -6.29 -55.41
N ASP A 107 -11.08 -6.94 -54.32
CA ASP A 107 -12.01 -7.78 -53.55
C ASP A 107 -13.15 -6.96 -52.95
N SER A 108 -14.28 -7.62 -52.70
CA SER A 108 -15.42 -7.01 -52.01
C SER A 108 -15.34 -7.25 -50.50
N VAL A 109 -15.61 -6.22 -49.71
CA VAL A 109 -15.66 -6.26 -48.25
C VAL A 109 -17.00 -5.75 -47.73
N ASP A 110 -17.52 -6.39 -46.68
CA ASP A 110 -18.77 -5.95 -46.04
C ASP A 110 -18.52 -4.70 -45.19
N VAL A 111 -19.23 -3.62 -45.51
CA VAL A 111 -19.24 -2.34 -44.77
C VAL A 111 -20.62 -2.13 -44.18
N ILE A 112 -20.68 -1.76 -42.90
CA ILE A 112 -21.92 -1.38 -42.23
C ILE A 112 -22.03 0.13 -42.26
N VAL A 113 -23.14 0.65 -42.81
CA VAL A 113 -23.41 2.09 -42.96
C VAL A 113 -24.64 2.47 -42.14
N SER A 114 -24.57 3.57 -41.40
CA SER A 114 -25.72 4.12 -40.68
C SER A 114 -26.84 4.52 -41.64
N GLN A 115 -28.08 4.51 -41.19
CA GLN A 115 -29.23 4.90 -42.03
C GLN A 115 -29.16 6.35 -42.54
N SER A 116 -28.39 7.23 -41.88
CA SER A 116 -28.16 8.61 -42.33
C SER A 116 -26.95 8.76 -43.26
N GLY A 117 -26.13 7.72 -43.45
CA GLY A 117 -24.88 7.78 -44.23
C GLY A 117 -23.69 8.37 -43.48
N ASP A 118 -23.90 9.01 -42.32
CA ASP A 118 -22.86 9.76 -41.60
C ASP A 118 -21.76 8.91 -40.94
N TYR A 119 -22.02 7.61 -40.73
CA TYR A 119 -21.09 6.70 -40.07
C TYR A 119 -21.03 5.37 -40.80
N PHE A 120 -19.82 4.89 -41.06
CA PHE A 120 -19.61 3.56 -41.61
C PHE A 120 -18.28 2.96 -41.15
N ASP A 121 -18.22 1.64 -41.06
CA ASP A 121 -17.04 0.88 -40.68
C ASP A 121 -17.15 -0.55 -41.26
N LEU A 122 -16.04 -1.26 -41.31
CA LEU A 122 -16.00 -2.67 -41.70
C LEU A 122 -16.88 -3.49 -40.76
N LYS A 123 -17.67 -4.40 -41.34
CA LYS A 123 -18.51 -5.32 -40.57
C LYS A 123 -17.70 -6.14 -39.57
N ALA A 124 -16.49 -6.56 -39.93
CA ALA A 124 -15.60 -7.28 -39.05
C ALA A 124 -15.27 -6.48 -37.77
N ASN A 125 -14.97 -5.19 -37.90
CA ASN A 125 -14.68 -4.29 -36.78
C ASN A 125 -15.91 -4.07 -35.90
N VAL A 126 -17.08 -3.85 -36.53
CA VAL A 126 -18.36 -3.71 -35.83
C VAL A 126 -18.72 -4.97 -35.05
N ASP A 127 -18.54 -6.15 -35.66
CA ASP A 127 -18.85 -7.44 -35.05
C ASP A 127 -17.87 -7.74 -33.91
N GLU A 128 -16.58 -7.42 -34.04
CA GLU A 128 -15.60 -7.52 -32.95
C GLU A 128 -15.92 -6.56 -31.79
N ALA A 129 -16.28 -5.31 -32.10
CA ALA A 129 -16.70 -4.32 -31.11
C ALA A 129 -17.98 -4.75 -30.38
N LYS A 130 -18.90 -5.41 -31.06
CA LYS A 130 -20.10 -6.03 -30.46
C LYS A 130 -19.76 -7.28 -29.64
N ALA A 131 -18.85 -8.13 -30.11
CA ALA A 131 -18.44 -9.35 -29.40
C ALA A 131 -17.67 -9.05 -28.12
N SER A 132 -16.89 -7.96 -28.10
CA SER A 132 -16.17 -7.48 -26.92
C SER A 132 -17.06 -6.74 -25.90
N ASN A 133 -18.37 -6.61 -26.18
CA ASN A 133 -19.34 -5.98 -25.30
C ASN A 133 -19.79 -6.88 -24.15
N ASN A 134 -18.85 -7.19 -23.24
CA ASN A 134 -19.14 -7.97 -22.05
C ASN A 134 -18.58 -7.31 -20.78
N LEU A 135 -19.28 -7.49 -19.67
CA LEU A 135 -18.94 -6.84 -18.40
C LEU A 135 -17.54 -7.25 -17.90
N LEU A 136 -17.16 -8.52 -18.12
CA LEU A 136 -15.84 -9.02 -17.74
C LEU A 136 -14.71 -8.36 -18.54
N GLY A 137 -14.88 -8.15 -19.84
CA GLY A 137 -13.91 -7.47 -20.70
C GLY A 137 -13.74 -6.02 -20.29
N TYR A 138 -14.83 -5.33 -19.98
CA TYR A 138 -14.76 -3.98 -19.40
C TYR A 138 -14.06 -3.96 -18.05
N ALA A 139 -14.33 -4.94 -17.18
CA ALA A 139 -13.65 -5.06 -15.89
C ALA A 139 -12.15 -5.28 -16.02
N VAL A 140 -11.68 -6.02 -17.03
CA VAL A 140 -10.25 -6.18 -17.31
C VAL A 140 -9.65 -4.86 -17.79
N LYS A 141 -10.29 -4.18 -18.76
CA LYS A 141 -9.83 -2.88 -19.29
C LYS A 141 -9.73 -1.81 -18.19
N VAL A 142 -10.77 -1.70 -17.37
CA VAL A 142 -10.85 -0.76 -16.25
C VAL A 142 -9.93 -1.17 -15.09
N GLY A 143 -9.75 -2.48 -14.88
CA GLY A 143 -8.92 -3.06 -13.82
C GLY A 143 -7.47 -2.56 -13.85
N ILE A 144 -6.95 -2.22 -15.03
CA ILE A 144 -5.62 -1.64 -15.20
C ILE A 144 -5.48 -0.31 -14.43
N PHE A 145 -6.56 0.46 -14.30
CA PHE A 145 -6.57 1.74 -13.61
C PHE A 145 -7.03 1.62 -12.15
N THR A 146 -8.05 0.80 -11.89
CA THR A 146 -8.61 0.68 -10.54
C THR A 146 -7.73 -0.13 -9.59
N ALA A 147 -6.98 -1.13 -10.08
CA ALA A 147 -6.12 -1.94 -9.23
C ALA A 147 -4.97 -1.12 -8.62
N PRO A 148 -4.18 -0.32 -9.37
CA PRO A 148 -3.17 0.56 -8.78
C PRO A 148 -3.74 1.57 -7.78
N ALA A 149 -4.89 2.17 -8.10
CA ALA A 149 -5.55 3.13 -7.20
C ALA A 149 -5.98 2.48 -5.88
N CYS A 150 -6.52 1.27 -5.93
CA CYS A 150 -6.93 0.54 -4.73
C CYS A 150 -5.74 0.00 -3.93
N LEU A 151 -4.64 -0.39 -4.59
CA LEU A 151 -3.39 -0.73 -3.91
C LEU A 151 -2.80 0.49 -3.18
N PHE A 152 -2.87 1.67 -3.78
CA PHE A 152 -2.46 2.91 -3.14
C PHE A 152 -3.33 3.23 -1.92
N LEU A 153 -4.66 3.08 -2.04
CA LEU A 153 -5.58 3.22 -0.92
C LEU A 153 -5.29 2.21 0.19
N TYR A 154 -5.05 0.94 -0.16
CA TYR A 154 -4.65 -0.10 0.80
C TYR A 154 -3.39 0.29 1.58
N TYR A 155 -2.39 0.84 0.89
CA TYR A 155 -1.17 1.30 1.53
C TYR A 155 -1.44 2.44 2.53
N ILE A 156 -2.26 3.42 2.15
CA ILE A 156 -2.67 4.53 3.03
C ILE A 156 -3.43 3.99 4.24
N LEU A 157 -4.45 3.15 4.02
CA LEU A 157 -5.26 2.58 5.10
C LEU A 157 -4.41 1.72 6.04
N SER A 158 -3.46 0.96 5.48
CA SER A 158 -2.54 0.15 6.28
C SER A 158 -1.73 1.02 7.23
N ILE A 159 -1.19 2.12 6.72
CA ILE A 159 -0.41 3.06 7.50
C ILE A 159 -1.21 3.72 8.64
N ILE A 160 -2.50 3.96 8.43
CA ILE A 160 -3.39 4.63 9.40
C ILE A 160 -3.88 3.64 10.45
N PHE A 161 -4.44 2.53 9.99
CA PHE A 161 -5.29 1.67 10.81
C PHE A 161 -4.59 0.41 11.30
N VAL A 162 -3.48 -0.01 10.69
CA VAL A 162 -2.79 -1.25 11.13
C VAL A 162 -1.95 -1.02 12.37
N ARG A 163 -1.53 0.23 12.65
CA ARG A 163 -0.79 0.55 13.88
C ARG A 163 -1.56 0.06 15.10
N GLU A 164 -0.85 -0.61 16.00
CA GLU A 164 -1.46 -1.21 17.19
C GLU A 164 -2.10 -0.16 18.10
N ALA A 165 -3.16 -0.56 18.80
CA ALA A 165 -3.72 0.29 19.84
C ALA A 165 -2.70 0.41 20.97
N ALA A 166 -2.26 1.64 21.24
CA ALA A 166 -1.29 1.96 22.28
C ALA A 166 -1.62 1.32 23.65
N ASN A 167 -2.90 1.12 23.97
CA ASN A 167 -3.37 0.75 25.31
C ASN A 167 -3.80 -0.72 25.45
N ALA A 168 -3.54 -1.59 24.46
CA ALA A 168 -3.95 -2.99 24.51
C ALA A 168 -2.76 -3.90 24.82
N LEU A 169 -2.89 -4.76 25.84
CA LEU A 169 -1.96 -5.87 26.08
C LEU A 169 -2.43 -7.09 25.27
N PRO A 170 -1.75 -7.46 24.18
CA PRO A 170 -2.22 -8.54 23.31
C PRO A 170 -1.81 -9.89 23.87
N GLU A 171 -2.80 -10.66 24.30
CA GLU A 171 -2.56 -12.00 24.84
C GLU A 171 -1.75 -12.90 23.89
N GLY A 172 -0.75 -13.59 24.44
CA GLY A 172 0.12 -14.48 23.68
C GLY A 172 1.29 -13.79 22.97
N PHE A 173 1.52 -12.50 23.26
CA PHE A 173 2.69 -11.74 22.82
C PHE A 173 3.46 -11.12 24.01
N TYR A 174 3.06 -11.45 25.23
CA TYR A 174 3.77 -11.11 26.45
C TYR A 174 3.57 -12.22 27.48
N ASN A 175 4.58 -12.39 28.33
CA ASN A 175 4.56 -13.15 29.58
C ASN A 175 5.15 -12.24 30.69
N ASN A 176 5.32 -12.78 31.90
CA ASN A 176 5.88 -12.03 33.03
C ASN A 176 7.31 -11.52 32.76
N ASN A 177 8.08 -12.26 31.97
CA ASN A 177 9.50 -11.98 31.73
C ASN A 177 9.87 -11.99 30.24
N SER A 178 8.90 -11.93 29.32
CA SER A 178 9.22 -11.90 27.89
C SER A 178 8.15 -11.20 27.08
N TRP A 179 8.56 -10.60 25.95
CA TRP A 179 7.71 -9.79 25.09
C TRP A 179 8.07 -10.04 23.63
N LEU A 180 7.09 -10.43 22.83
CA LEU A 180 7.27 -10.74 21.42
C LEU A 180 6.69 -9.63 20.54
N ASP A 181 7.56 -8.98 19.78
CA ASP A 181 7.20 -8.06 18.71
C ASP A 181 7.34 -8.76 17.34
N ILE A 182 6.19 -9.14 16.77
CA ILE A 182 6.13 -9.78 15.46
C ILE A 182 6.13 -8.78 14.30
N ASP A 183 5.88 -7.50 14.56
CA ASP A 183 5.79 -6.48 13.52
C ASP A 183 7.19 -5.94 13.19
N ASP A 184 8.04 -5.76 14.21
CA ASP A 184 9.45 -5.34 14.08
C ASP A 184 10.47 -6.49 14.22
N PHE A 185 9.97 -7.71 14.42
CA PHE A 185 10.73 -8.97 14.44
C PHE A 185 11.74 -9.08 15.60
N TYR A 186 11.31 -8.68 16.79
CA TYR A 186 12.10 -8.77 18.02
C TYR A 186 11.42 -9.66 19.07
N LEU A 187 12.23 -10.38 19.81
CA LEU A 187 11.85 -11.05 21.05
C LEU A 187 12.71 -10.50 22.17
N ILE A 188 12.08 -10.00 23.21
CA ILE A 188 12.75 -9.50 24.41
C ILE A 188 12.49 -10.51 25.53
N TRP A 189 13.55 -10.87 26.24
CA TRP A 189 13.51 -11.81 27.34
C TRP A 189 14.27 -11.26 28.54
N LEU A 190 13.65 -11.30 29.71
CA LEU A 190 14.22 -10.93 30.98
C LEU A 190 14.66 -12.21 31.70
N ALA A 191 15.97 -12.41 31.76
CA ALA A 191 16.61 -13.42 32.60
C ALA A 191 17.07 -12.77 33.92
N ASP A 192 17.48 -13.57 34.90
CA ASP A 192 17.67 -13.14 36.30
C ASP A 192 18.50 -11.86 36.49
N ASN A 193 19.55 -11.64 35.69
CA ASN A 193 20.35 -10.41 35.72
C ASN A 193 20.61 -9.81 34.31
N GLN A 194 19.84 -10.22 33.30
CA GLN A 194 20.12 -9.84 31.92
C GLN A 194 18.84 -9.60 31.13
N LEU A 195 18.86 -8.53 30.33
CA LEU A 195 17.86 -8.27 29.32
C LEU A 195 18.40 -8.72 27.95
N ILE A 196 17.74 -9.69 27.35
CA ILE A 196 18.15 -10.31 26.09
C ILE A 196 17.18 -9.86 25.00
N SER A 197 17.70 -9.29 23.93
CA SER A 197 16.96 -8.94 22.72
C SER A 197 17.41 -9.82 21.56
N VAL A 198 16.47 -10.51 20.93
CA VAL A 198 16.70 -11.41 19.80
C VAL A 198 15.97 -10.89 18.58
N LYS A 199 16.70 -10.51 17.54
CA LYS A 199 16.12 -10.17 16.24
C LYS A 199 16.03 -11.39 15.33
N PHE A 200 14.91 -11.53 14.64
CA PHE A 200 14.66 -12.59 13.66
C PHE A 200 14.15 -12.03 12.32
N ASP A 201 14.05 -12.89 11.30
CA ASP A 201 13.59 -12.47 9.98
C ASP A 201 12.08 -12.62 9.82
N LYS A 202 11.49 -11.80 8.94
CA LYS A 202 10.05 -11.87 8.57
C LYS A 202 9.57 -13.27 8.19
N ASN A 203 10.43 -14.06 7.55
CA ASN A 203 10.11 -15.42 7.09
C ASN A 203 9.98 -16.42 8.25
N GLU A 204 10.48 -16.06 9.43
CA GLU A 204 10.54 -16.91 10.62
C GLU A 204 9.45 -16.57 11.63
N VAL A 205 8.74 -15.45 11.46
CA VAL A 205 7.66 -14.95 12.33
C VAL A 205 6.69 -16.05 12.72
N SER A 206 6.18 -16.84 11.77
CA SER A 206 5.20 -17.89 12.08
C SER A 206 5.76 -19.01 12.95
N LYS A 207 7.06 -19.33 12.82
CA LYS A 207 7.72 -20.36 13.64
C LYS A 207 7.97 -19.83 15.05
N VAL A 208 8.58 -18.64 15.15
CA VAL A 208 8.88 -17.96 16.42
C VAL A 208 7.60 -17.69 17.20
N GLN A 209 6.58 -17.12 16.55
CA GLN A 209 5.29 -16.83 17.18
C GLN A 209 4.62 -18.10 17.71
N ASN A 210 4.66 -19.20 16.94
CA ASN A 210 4.07 -20.46 17.38
C ASN A 210 4.83 -21.08 18.57
N ALA A 211 6.17 -21.04 18.55
CA ALA A 211 6.99 -21.53 19.67
C ALA A 211 6.77 -20.69 20.93
N TYR A 212 6.81 -19.36 20.79
CA TYR A 212 6.55 -18.42 21.88
C TYR A 212 5.15 -18.63 22.51
N GLN A 213 4.11 -18.74 21.68
CA GLN A 213 2.75 -18.96 22.15
C GLN A 213 2.52 -20.34 22.79
N LYS A 214 3.42 -21.29 22.55
CA LYS A 214 3.47 -22.59 23.23
C LYS A 214 4.32 -22.58 24.50
N GLN A 215 4.83 -21.42 24.90
CA GLN A 215 5.70 -21.24 26.07
C GLN A 215 7.02 -22.03 25.96
N SER A 216 7.55 -22.18 24.75
CA SER A 216 8.91 -22.70 24.54
C SER A 216 9.97 -21.85 25.25
N THR A 217 11.09 -22.46 25.58
CA THR A 217 12.24 -21.79 26.21
C THR A 217 12.93 -20.84 25.21
N LEU A 218 13.74 -19.91 25.73
CA LEU A 218 14.50 -18.98 24.88
C LEU A 218 15.42 -19.73 23.91
N ASP A 219 16.15 -20.75 24.38
CA ASP A 219 17.06 -21.54 23.56
C ASP A 219 16.35 -22.30 22.43
N GLU A 220 15.16 -22.87 22.73
CA GLU A 220 14.32 -23.48 21.71
C GLU A 220 13.90 -22.47 20.65
N ILE A 221 13.49 -21.26 21.05
CA ILE A 221 13.09 -20.22 20.10
C ILE A 221 14.29 -19.75 19.25
N ILE A 222 15.46 -19.54 19.87
CA ILE A 222 16.69 -19.14 19.17
C ILE A 222 17.09 -20.21 18.14
N SER A 223 16.95 -21.50 18.47
CA SER A 223 17.29 -22.60 17.55
C SER A 223 16.45 -22.62 16.26
N LEU A 224 15.26 -21.98 16.28
CA LEU A 224 14.39 -21.87 15.10
C LEU A 224 14.79 -20.73 14.16
N ILE A 225 15.68 -19.84 14.60
CA ILE A 225 16.13 -18.65 13.88
C ILE A 225 17.43 -19.00 13.16
N LYS A 226 17.50 -18.79 11.84
CA LYS A 226 18.70 -19.16 11.05
C LYS A 226 19.92 -18.32 11.39
N LYS A 227 19.73 -17.03 11.69
CA LYS A 227 20.79 -16.06 11.97
C LYS A 227 20.34 -15.11 13.08
N PRO A 228 20.23 -15.60 14.34
CA PRO A 228 19.76 -14.77 15.44
C PRO A 228 20.77 -13.66 15.70
N LYS A 229 20.30 -12.41 15.73
CA LYS A 229 21.08 -11.31 16.31
C LYS A 229 20.65 -11.16 17.75
N VAL A 230 21.49 -11.64 18.66
CA VAL A 230 21.25 -11.60 20.10
C VAL A 230 22.06 -10.45 20.69
N ILE A 231 21.38 -9.56 21.40
CA ILE A 231 21.98 -8.50 22.21
C ILE A 231 21.65 -8.82 23.66
N THR A 232 22.67 -8.89 24.50
CA THR A 232 22.52 -9.14 25.94
C THR A 232 22.97 -7.92 26.70
N ILE A 233 22.10 -7.37 27.53
CA ILE A 233 22.33 -6.18 28.35
C ILE A 233 22.33 -6.63 29.81
N PRO A 234 23.48 -6.63 30.50
CA PRO A 234 23.55 -6.86 31.94
C PRO A 234 22.80 -5.76 32.68
N LEU A 235 21.88 -6.13 33.59
CA LEU A 235 21.03 -5.15 34.27
C LEU A 235 21.82 -4.30 35.28
N ASP A 236 22.87 -4.87 35.87
CA ASP A 236 23.77 -4.24 36.82
C ASP A 236 24.66 -3.15 36.19
N GLU A 237 24.92 -3.23 34.89
CA GLU A 237 25.74 -2.27 34.15
C GLU A 237 24.93 -1.10 33.56
N ILE A 238 23.60 -1.10 33.71
CA ILE A 238 22.73 -0.05 33.19
C ILE A 238 23.00 1.27 33.91
N THR A 239 23.38 2.29 33.14
CA THR A 239 23.63 3.66 33.63
C THR A 239 22.43 4.57 33.46
N GLU A 240 21.62 4.34 32.42
CA GLU A 240 20.39 5.08 32.18
C GLU A 240 19.29 4.20 31.57
N VAL A 241 18.04 4.40 32.02
CA VAL A 241 16.83 3.92 31.33
C VAL A 241 15.88 5.09 31.12
N THR A 242 15.48 5.33 29.88
CA THR A 242 14.52 6.37 29.52
C THR A 242 13.29 5.79 28.81
N SER A 243 12.10 6.11 29.32
CA SER A 243 10.80 5.69 28.79
C SER A 243 9.88 6.89 28.56
N LYS A 244 9.37 7.04 27.34
CA LYS A 244 8.37 8.06 26.99
C LYS A 244 6.98 7.44 26.92
N HIS A 245 5.99 7.96 27.65
CA HIS A 245 4.67 7.32 27.75
C HIS A 245 3.95 7.10 26.40
N ASN A 246 4.22 7.94 25.40
CA ASN A 246 3.64 7.88 24.05
C ASN A 246 4.55 7.19 23.01
N SER A 247 5.57 6.48 23.49
CA SER A 247 6.48 5.66 22.68
C SER A 247 6.37 4.22 23.14
N ASP A 248 6.45 3.32 22.18
CA ASP A 248 6.62 1.87 22.30
C ASP A 248 8.10 1.46 22.46
N VAL A 249 9.01 2.43 22.61
CA VAL A 249 10.45 2.21 22.73
C VAL A 249 10.93 2.53 24.15
N LEU A 250 11.84 1.70 24.64
CA LEU A 250 12.65 1.93 25.82
C LEU A 250 14.11 2.18 25.39
N SER A 251 14.70 3.27 25.87
CA SER A 251 16.12 3.56 25.64
C SER A 251 16.89 3.13 26.88
N ILE A 252 17.94 2.33 26.71
CA ILE A 252 18.83 1.87 27.77
C ILE A 252 20.25 2.24 27.40
N SER A 253 20.97 2.88 28.31
CA SER A 253 22.40 3.18 28.17
C SER A 253 23.21 2.29 29.11
N VAL A 254 24.31 1.75 28.59
CA VAL A 254 25.26 0.89 29.30
C VAL A 254 26.66 1.43 28.98
N GLY A 255 27.26 2.14 29.93
CA GLY A 255 28.51 2.89 29.67
C GLY A 255 28.33 3.88 28.51
N ASP A 256 29.12 3.71 27.44
CA ASP A 256 29.07 4.54 26.22
C ASP A 256 28.12 4.00 25.13
N ALA A 257 27.44 2.87 25.39
CA ALA A 257 26.56 2.23 24.42
C ALA A 257 25.08 2.53 24.68
N ASP A 258 24.39 3.01 23.65
CA ASP A 258 22.95 3.23 23.67
C ASP A 258 22.20 2.11 22.94
N HIS A 259 21.24 1.51 23.62
CA HIS A 259 20.36 0.48 23.11
C HIS A 259 18.92 0.99 23.06
N SER A 260 18.25 0.77 21.92
CA SER A 260 16.82 1.03 21.77
C SER A 260 16.07 -0.29 21.66
N ILE A 261 15.16 -0.52 22.60
CA ILE A 261 14.34 -1.73 22.69
C ILE A 261 12.92 -1.38 22.30
N GLU A 262 12.47 -1.91 21.16
CA GLU A 262 11.15 -1.70 20.60
C GLU A 262 10.19 -2.80 21.09
N PHE A 263 8.99 -2.40 21.50
CA PHE A 263 7.94 -3.30 21.92
C PHE A 263 6.75 -3.17 20.98
N LEU A 264 5.95 -4.23 20.94
CA LEU A 264 4.79 -4.30 20.05
C LEU A 264 3.82 -3.10 20.18
N ASN A 265 3.66 -2.57 21.41
CA ASN A 265 2.95 -1.31 21.66
C ASN A 265 3.30 -0.70 23.03
N GLN A 266 2.73 0.48 23.33
CA GLN A 266 3.00 1.24 24.57
C GLN A 266 2.60 0.49 25.84
N ALA A 267 1.50 -0.27 25.82
CA ALA A 267 1.05 -1.06 26.97
C ALA A 267 1.98 -2.24 27.26
N VAL A 268 2.45 -2.93 26.22
CA VAL A 268 3.46 -4.00 26.35
C VAL A 268 4.76 -3.44 26.92
N LYS A 269 5.23 -2.31 26.41
CA LYS A 269 6.39 -1.61 26.98
C LYS A 269 6.17 -1.22 28.45
N HIS A 270 4.98 -0.72 28.80
CA HIS A 270 4.68 -0.33 30.19
C HIS A 270 4.74 -1.55 31.12
N HIS A 271 4.13 -2.66 30.71
CA HIS A 271 4.24 -3.93 31.43
C HIS A 271 5.70 -4.38 31.56
N ALA A 272 6.49 -4.30 30.48
CA ALA A 272 7.91 -4.66 30.53
C ALA A 272 8.71 -3.78 31.48
N LEU A 273 8.49 -2.47 31.43
CA LEU A 273 9.11 -1.51 32.33
C LEU A 273 8.78 -1.79 33.79
N ASP A 274 7.55 -2.20 34.09
CA ASP A 274 7.14 -2.57 35.45
C ASP A 274 7.91 -3.76 36.02
N GLN A 275 8.38 -4.67 35.17
CA GLN A 275 9.19 -5.83 35.55
C GLN A 275 10.69 -5.48 35.57
N ILE A 276 11.17 -4.71 34.59
CA ILE A 276 12.59 -4.32 34.52
C ILE A 276 12.95 -3.41 35.69
N LYS A 277 12.08 -2.45 36.05
CA LYS A 277 12.37 -1.47 37.12
C LYS A 277 12.65 -2.10 38.48
N THR A 278 12.12 -3.29 38.77
CA THR A 278 12.35 -3.98 40.04
C THR A 278 13.73 -4.61 40.14
N LEU A 279 14.40 -4.77 38.99
CA LEU A 279 15.74 -5.36 38.87
C LEU A 279 16.81 -4.32 38.50
N LEU A 280 16.43 -3.05 38.35
CA LEU A 280 17.38 -1.99 38.06
C LEU A 280 18.33 -1.75 39.25
N PRO A 281 19.57 -1.30 39.00
CA PRO A 281 20.52 -0.99 40.05
C PRO A 281 19.95 0.05 41.04
N GLN A 282 20.12 -0.21 42.34
CA GLN A 282 19.57 0.63 43.40
C GLN A 282 20.13 2.06 43.41
N HIS A 283 21.25 2.30 42.74
CA HIS A 283 21.90 3.60 42.66
C HIS A 283 21.28 4.54 41.60
N LEU A 284 20.36 4.03 40.76
CA LEU A 284 19.66 4.85 39.76
C LEU A 284 18.54 5.65 40.42
N ILE A 285 18.51 6.96 40.18
CA ILE A 285 17.47 7.85 40.68
C ILE A 285 16.35 7.96 39.65
N HIS A 286 15.13 7.67 40.07
CA HIS A 286 13.94 7.83 39.24
C HIS A 286 13.49 9.30 39.22
N THR A 287 13.39 9.85 38.01
CA THR A 287 12.81 11.17 37.75
C THR A 287 11.63 11.04 36.79
N THR A 288 10.59 11.84 37.02
CA THR A 288 9.44 11.93 36.11
C THR A 288 9.30 13.36 35.62
N ASN A 289 9.56 13.58 34.34
CA ASN A 289 9.41 14.88 33.71
C ASN A 289 8.14 14.91 32.85
N LYS A 290 7.23 15.84 33.15
CA LYS A 290 6.02 16.08 32.36
C LYS A 290 6.27 17.26 31.43
N LYS A 291 6.53 16.98 30.15
CA LYS A 291 6.61 18.03 29.13
C LYS A 291 5.26 18.72 28.99
N SER A 292 5.28 20.05 28.83
CA SER A 292 4.07 20.82 28.56
C SER A 292 3.41 20.35 27.26
N ARG A 293 2.07 20.44 27.20
CA ARG A 293 1.29 20.05 26.02
C ARG A 293 1.79 20.76 24.75
N PHE A 294 2.16 22.03 24.88
CA PHE A 294 2.71 22.82 23.78
C PHE A 294 4.03 22.25 23.25
N MET A 295 4.98 21.92 24.13
CA MET A 295 6.26 21.33 23.75
C MET A 295 6.12 19.95 23.10
N ALA A 296 5.09 19.18 23.46
CA ALA A 296 4.82 17.89 22.83
C ALA A 296 4.34 18.03 21.37
N VAL A 297 3.58 19.09 21.09
CA VAL A 297 2.85 19.30 19.83
C VAL A 297 3.69 20.09 18.82
N LEU A 298 4.66 20.90 19.29
CA LEU A 298 5.51 21.79 18.49
C LEU A 298 6.11 21.14 17.21
N PRO A 299 6.71 19.94 17.24
CA PRO A 299 7.28 19.35 16.02
C PRO A 299 6.23 19.09 14.93
N TRP A 300 5.00 18.73 15.32
CA TRP A 300 3.91 18.48 14.38
C TRP A 300 3.27 19.78 13.90
N LEU A 301 3.31 20.87 14.69
CA LEU A 301 2.92 22.20 14.25
C LEU A 301 3.87 22.73 13.18
N VAL A 302 5.18 22.52 13.35
CA VAL A 302 6.18 22.88 12.34
C VAL A 302 5.91 22.13 11.03
N VAL A 303 5.68 20.81 11.09
CA VAL A 303 5.32 20.01 9.91
C VAL A 303 4.01 20.51 9.27
N ALA A 304 2.97 20.79 10.07
CA ALA A 304 1.71 21.33 9.56
C ALA A 304 1.90 22.68 8.87
N GLY A 305 2.71 23.57 9.46
CA GLY A 305 3.03 24.88 8.89
C GLY A 305 3.79 24.79 7.58
N ILE A 306 4.78 23.89 7.49
CA ILE A 306 5.50 23.61 6.24
C ILE A 306 4.54 23.10 5.17
N CYS A 307 3.68 22.12 5.51
CA CYS A 307 2.67 21.62 4.58
C CYS A 307 1.70 22.71 4.12
N ALA A 308 1.23 23.57 5.02
CA ALA A 308 0.34 24.69 4.69
C ALA A 308 1.03 25.70 3.76
N GLY A 309 2.29 26.05 4.02
CA GLY A 309 3.08 26.92 3.15
C GLY A 309 3.23 26.32 1.75
N ILE A 310 3.60 25.03 1.66
CA ILE A 310 3.73 24.33 0.37
C ILE A 310 2.38 24.30 -0.38
N MET A 311 1.27 24.02 0.31
CA MET A 311 -0.07 24.04 -0.31
C MET A 311 -0.46 25.44 -0.82
N PHE A 312 -0.08 26.50 -0.11
CA PHE A 312 -0.35 27.88 -0.51
C PHE A 312 0.37 28.24 -1.82
N PHE A 313 1.61 27.78 -2.02
CA PHE A 313 2.38 28.07 -3.22
C PHE A 313 2.05 27.18 -4.43
N LEU A 314 1.49 25.98 -4.23
CA LEU A 314 1.30 24.98 -5.30
C LEU A 314 -0.04 25.05 -6.06
N GLY A 315 -0.96 25.96 -5.70
CA GLY A 315 -2.27 26.09 -6.36
C GLY A 315 -3.14 24.80 -6.35
N LYS A 316 -4.20 24.78 -7.18
CA LYS A 316 -5.14 23.63 -7.36
C LYS A 316 -4.49 22.43 -8.08
N SER A 317 -3.29 22.02 -7.69
CA SER A 317 -2.60 20.85 -8.24
C SER A 317 -2.97 19.58 -7.46
N ILE A 318 -2.87 18.42 -8.11
CA ILE A 318 -3.02 17.10 -7.46
C ILE A 318 -2.10 16.97 -6.23
N LEU A 319 -0.95 17.65 -6.26
CA LEU A 319 0.00 17.67 -5.15
C LEU A 319 -0.55 18.33 -3.88
N SER A 320 -1.36 19.39 -3.98
CA SER A 320 -1.99 20.00 -2.81
C SER A 320 -3.05 19.09 -2.18
N THR A 321 -3.80 18.34 -2.99
CA THR A 321 -4.71 17.28 -2.50
C THR A 321 -3.96 16.16 -1.78
N LEU A 322 -2.84 15.68 -2.33
CA LEU A 322 -2.00 14.66 -1.70
C LEU A 322 -1.39 15.16 -0.37
N LEU A 323 -0.95 16.42 -0.33
CA LEU A 323 -0.42 17.03 0.88
C LEU A 323 -1.50 17.22 1.95
N ALA A 324 -2.69 17.68 1.57
CA ALA A 324 -3.83 17.80 2.47
C ALA A 324 -4.21 16.44 3.07
N LEU A 325 -4.23 15.39 2.24
CA LEU A 325 -4.46 14.03 2.69
C LEU A 325 -3.37 13.60 3.68
N PHE A 326 -2.08 13.86 3.40
CA PHE A 326 -0.99 13.57 4.32
C PHE A 326 -1.16 14.29 5.67
N VAL A 327 -1.56 15.57 5.69
CA VAL A 327 -1.78 16.32 6.92
C VAL A 327 -2.90 15.69 7.74
N ILE A 328 -4.05 15.41 7.13
CA ILE A 328 -5.21 14.78 7.80
C ILE A 328 -4.84 13.41 8.36
N VAL A 329 -4.04 12.65 7.62
CA VAL A 329 -3.72 11.25 7.93
C VAL A 329 -2.58 11.10 8.94
N LYS A 330 -1.55 11.94 8.86
CA LYS A 330 -0.30 11.79 9.63
C LYS A 330 -0.11 12.84 10.71
N VAL A 331 -0.45 14.08 10.41
CA VAL A 331 -0.08 15.24 11.23
C VAL A 331 -1.18 15.51 12.24
N LEU A 332 -2.41 15.64 11.76
CA LEU A 332 -3.57 15.98 12.59
C LEU A 332 -3.82 14.98 13.73
N PRO A 333 -3.78 13.64 13.53
CA PRO A 333 -4.01 12.70 14.62
C PRO A 333 -2.93 12.80 15.71
N LYS A 334 -1.68 13.11 15.33
CA LYS A 334 -0.58 13.27 16.28
C LYS A 334 -0.65 14.60 17.02
N LEU A 335 -1.10 15.67 16.36
CA LEU A 335 -1.40 16.96 17.01
C LEU A 335 -2.47 16.75 18.10
N ILE A 336 -3.59 16.14 17.73
CA ILE A 336 -4.71 15.89 18.65
C ILE A 336 -4.26 14.99 19.81
N ALA A 337 -3.62 13.86 19.53
CA ALA A 337 -3.16 12.93 20.56
C ALA A 337 -2.22 13.62 21.57
N ARG A 338 -1.26 14.42 21.09
CA ARG A 338 -0.28 15.10 21.97
C ARG A 338 -0.85 16.33 22.69
N LEU A 339 -1.90 16.95 22.17
CA LEU A 339 -2.65 18.00 22.89
C LEU A 339 -3.44 17.41 24.06
N ILE A 340 -4.04 16.23 23.86
CA ILE A 340 -4.87 15.56 24.87
C ILE A 340 -3.99 14.97 25.99
N SER A 341 -2.89 14.30 25.65
CA SER A 341 -1.99 13.67 26.62
C SER A 341 -0.59 14.30 26.63
N PRO A 342 -0.21 15.09 27.66
CA PRO A 342 1.12 15.67 27.77
C PRO A 342 2.21 14.59 27.85
N THR A 343 3.39 14.86 27.27
CA THR A 343 4.45 13.85 27.23
C THR A 343 5.10 13.64 28.59
N VAL A 344 4.75 12.53 29.24
CA VAL A 344 5.46 12.04 30.44
C VAL A 344 6.69 11.25 29.99
N VAL A 345 7.85 11.61 30.53
CA VAL A 345 9.11 10.90 30.39
C VAL A 345 9.51 10.42 31.78
N GLN A 346 9.79 9.13 31.89
CA GLN A 346 10.36 8.50 33.09
C GLN A 346 11.80 8.16 32.78
N THR A 347 12.71 8.60 33.64
CA THR A 347 14.14 8.35 33.49
C THR A 347 14.69 7.81 34.80
N TRP A 348 15.49 6.76 34.72
CA TRP A 348 16.31 6.22 35.80
C TRP A 348 17.75 6.46 35.39
N GLN A 349 18.51 7.24 36.15
CA GLN A 349 19.90 7.56 35.80
C GLN A 349 20.76 7.69 37.04
N VAL A 350 22.06 7.50 36.88
CA VAL A 350 23.06 7.85 37.90
C VAL A 350 22.95 9.37 38.17
N PRO A 351 22.97 9.83 39.44
CA PRO A 351 23.00 11.26 39.72
C PRO A 351 24.18 11.93 39.02
N GLU A 352 23.92 12.99 38.25
CA GLU A 352 24.98 13.86 37.76
C GLU A 352 25.73 14.41 38.97
N VAL A 353 27.01 14.07 39.09
CA VAL A 353 27.89 14.75 40.03
C VAL A 353 28.01 16.18 39.50
N SER A 354 27.29 17.11 40.12
CA SER A 354 27.41 18.53 39.84
C SER A 354 28.86 18.95 40.11
N SER A 355 29.67 19.06 39.05
CA SER A 355 31.02 19.62 39.08
C SER A 355 31.00 21.14 39.12
#